data_AF-A0A961W4P8-F1
#
_entry.id   AF-A0A961W4P8-F1
#
_cell.length_a   1.000
_cell.length_b   1.000
_cell.length_c   1.000
_cell.angle_alpha   90.00
_cell.angle_beta   90.00
_cell.angle_gamma   90.00
#
_symmetry.space_group_name_H-M   'P 1'
#
loop_
_entity.id
_entity.type
_entity.pdbx_description
1 polymer ?
#
loop_
_entity_poly.entity_id
_entity_poly.type
_entity_poly.pdbx_seq_one_letter_code
_entity_poly.pdbx_strand_id
1 'polypeptide(L)'
;MIRSWTDTQKGYGWISIALHWASALAIVLVYALGEWGPEMLGGTRPAAIALHAGIATYSFLVFFPRIAWRVAHTGPLFTIKQPAFVAWAAPLVQFVMLSSIVALFVTGPLAVFFAGKPIDLFLFAIPSPVEANRAVRSVLGDLHEWAVNAMLVSVLMHIGGAAFHAMRGHWGIVKRMIIAVPAQKKRPPQRRPS
;
A
#
# COMPACT_ATOMS: atom_id res chain seq x y z
N MET A 1 7.90 -21.14 -20.73
CA MET A 1 8.12 -20.57 -19.37
C MET A 1 6.79 -20.55 -18.63
N ILE A 2 6.64 -21.29 -17.53
CA ILE A 2 5.40 -21.23 -16.73
C ILE A 2 5.50 -19.98 -15.86
N ARG A 3 4.73 -18.94 -16.18
CA ARG A 3 4.62 -17.72 -15.36
C ARG A 3 3.99 -18.13 -14.02
N SER A 4 4.65 -17.82 -12.90
CA SER A 4 4.04 -18.01 -11.58
C SER A 4 3.13 -16.83 -11.29
N TRP A 5 1.83 -17.02 -11.50
CA TRP A 5 0.82 -16.02 -11.15
C TRP A 5 0.67 -15.88 -9.64
N THR A 6 0.81 -16.99 -8.92
CA THR A 6 0.65 -17.08 -7.46
C THR A 6 1.98 -17.12 -6.72
N ASP A 7 1.92 -16.80 -5.42
CA ASP A 7 3.08 -16.86 -4.53
C ASP A 7 3.50 -18.31 -4.26
N THR A 8 4.79 -18.49 -4.07
CA THR A 8 5.40 -19.78 -3.72
C THR A 8 6.29 -19.61 -2.49
N GLN A 9 6.68 -20.72 -1.88
CA GLN A 9 7.67 -20.72 -0.79
C GLN A 9 9.01 -20.05 -1.18
N LYS A 10 9.31 -19.96 -2.49
CA LYS A 10 10.57 -19.43 -3.01
C LYS A 10 10.49 -17.96 -3.42
N GLY A 11 9.30 -17.40 -3.60
CA GLY A 11 9.15 -16.04 -4.09
C GLY A 11 7.71 -15.64 -4.39
N TYR A 12 7.54 -14.34 -4.66
CA TYR A 12 6.26 -13.76 -5.03
C TYR A 12 5.89 -14.10 -6.48
N GLY A 13 4.58 -14.27 -6.69
CA GLY A 13 3.97 -14.35 -8.01
C GLY A 13 3.66 -12.98 -8.60
N TRP A 14 3.27 -12.95 -9.87
CA TRP A 14 2.92 -11.72 -10.56
C TRP A 14 1.76 -10.96 -9.93
N ILE A 15 0.79 -11.65 -9.30
CA ILE A 15 -0.33 -10.99 -8.63
C ILE A 15 0.15 -10.17 -7.44
N SER A 16 1.01 -10.73 -6.58
CA SER A 16 1.56 -9.99 -5.44
C SER A 16 2.42 -8.82 -5.89
N ILE A 17 3.21 -8.97 -6.96
CA ILE A 17 4.06 -7.90 -7.50
C ILE A 17 3.19 -6.78 -8.08
N ALA A 18 2.18 -7.11 -8.89
CA ALA A 18 1.27 -6.13 -9.50
C ALA A 18 0.50 -5.35 -8.43
N LEU A 19 -0.11 -6.06 -7.45
CA LEU A 19 -0.78 -5.42 -6.32
C LEU A 19 0.20 -4.56 -5.51
N HIS A 20 1.46 -4.98 -5.40
CA HIS A 20 2.47 -4.19 -4.69
C HIS A 20 2.67 -2.81 -5.33
N TRP A 21 2.97 -2.79 -6.62
CA TRP A 21 3.25 -1.57 -7.36
C TRP A 21 2.01 -0.73 -7.61
N ALA A 22 0.85 -1.35 -7.81
CA ALA A 22 -0.41 -0.63 -7.91
C ALA A 22 -0.71 0.15 -6.61
N SER A 23 -0.48 -0.45 -5.43
CA SER A 23 -0.61 0.30 -4.17
C SER A 23 0.40 1.43 -4.04
N ALA A 24 1.66 1.19 -4.45
CA ALA A 24 2.70 2.21 -4.38
C ALA A 24 2.35 3.42 -5.26
N LEU A 25 1.87 3.16 -6.49
CA LEU A 25 1.39 4.20 -7.39
C LEU A 25 0.17 4.93 -6.82
N ALA A 26 -0.79 4.19 -6.23
CA ALA A 26 -1.96 4.78 -5.59
C ALA A 26 -1.56 5.72 -4.43
N ILE A 27 -0.60 5.34 -3.58
CA ILE A 27 -0.10 6.20 -2.51
C ILE A 27 0.48 7.49 -3.08
N VAL A 28 1.36 7.39 -4.08
CA VAL A 28 2.01 8.56 -4.68
C VAL A 28 0.98 9.49 -5.31
N LEU A 29 0.02 8.94 -6.06
CA LEU A 29 -1.02 9.72 -6.72
C LEU A 29 -1.94 10.43 -5.71
N VAL A 30 -2.45 9.68 -4.73
CA VAL A 30 -3.36 10.22 -3.70
C VAL A 30 -2.64 11.27 -2.87
N TYR A 31 -1.40 11.03 -2.47
CA TYR A 31 -0.58 12.00 -1.75
C TYR A 31 -0.36 13.28 -2.57
N ALA A 32 0.08 13.15 -3.82
CA ALA A 32 0.32 14.30 -4.69
C ALA A 32 -0.95 15.15 -4.90
N LEU A 33 -2.11 14.51 -5.05
CA LEU A 33 -3.40 15.22 -5.15
C LEU A 33 -3.80 15.91 -3.84
N GLY A 34 -3.48 15.32 -2.69
CA GLY A 34 -3.78 15.91 -1.38
C GLY A 34 -2.94 17.15 -1.09
N GLU A 35 -1.66 17.09 -1.46
CA GLU A 35 -0.66 18.12 -1.18
C GLU A 35 -0.64 19.22 -2.26
N TRP A 36 -0.56 18.84 -3.54
CA TRP A 36 -0.34 19.74 -4.68
C TRP A 36 -1.52 19.79 -5.66
N GLY A 37 -2.68 19.24 -5.27
CA GLY A 37 -3.85 19.16 -6.15
C GLY A 37 -4.27 20.51 -6.76
N PRO A 38 -4.37 21.62 -6.01
CA PRO A 38 -4.71 22.93 -6.59
C PRO A 38 -3.75 23.37 -7.70
N GLU A 39 -2.45 23.23 -7.46
CA GLU A 39 -1.37 23.60 -8.39
C GLU A 39 -1.36 22.69 -9.62
N MET A 40 -1.55 21.39 -9.43
CA MET A 40 -1.56 20.39 -10.51
C MET A 40 -2.78 20.52 -11.42
N LEU A 41 -3.93 20.91 -10.87
CA LEU A 41 -5.21 20.93 -11.59
C LEU A 41 -5.61 22.33 -12.07
N GLY A 42 -4.90 23.38 -11.65
CA GLY A 42 -5.29 24.78 -11.91
C GLY A 42 -6.63 25.14 -11.27
N GLY A 43 -6.99 24.46 -10.17
CA GLY A 43 -8.32 24.48 -9.57
C GLY A 43 -8.33 24.96 -8.12
N THR A 44 -9.49 24.85 -7.48
CA THR A 44 -9.65 25.24 -6.06
C THR A 44 -9.30 24.08 -5.12
N ARG A 45 -8.85 24.38 -3.89
CA ARG A 45 -8.61 23.38 -2.83
C ARG A 45 -9.79 22.42 -2.63
N PRO A 46 -11.07 22.88 -2.57
CA PRO A 46 -12.21 21.97 -2.47
C PRO A 46 -12.35 20.99 -3.64
N ALA A 47 -12.09 21.42 -4.88
CA ALA A 47 -12.16 20.56 -6.05
C ALA A 47 -11.03 19.50 -6.04
N ALA A 48 -9.82 19.92 -5.68
CA ALA A 48 -8.69 19.01 -5.49
C ALA A 48 -8.97 17.96 -4.40
N ILE A 49 -9.54 18.37 -3.26
CA ILE A 49 -9.90 17.45 -2.17
C ILE A 49 -11.03 16.48 -2.59
N ALA A 50 -12.00 16.93 -3.38
CA ALA A 50 -13.04 16.04 -3.91
C ALA A 50 -12.42 14.95 -4.80
N LEU A 51 -11.51 15.33 -5.71
CA LEU A 51 -10.79 14.39 -6.57
C LEU A 51 -9.89 13.45 -5.76
N HIS A 52 -9.15 13.98 -4.79
CA HIS A 52 -8.34 13.20 -3.85
C HIS A 52 -9.19 12.16 -3.12
N ALA A 53 -10.34 12.55 -2.56
CA ALA A 53 -11.23 11.64 -1.82
C ALA A 53 -11.81 10.55 -2.72
N GLY A 54 -12.20 10.89 -3.96
CA GLY A 54 -12.68 9.92 -4.93
C GLY A 54 -11.61 8.90 -5.32
N ILE A 55 -10.43 9.37 -5.71
CA ILE A 55 -9.30 8.49 -6.09
C ILE A 55 -8.80 7.67 -4.89
N ALA A 56 -8.75 8.26 -3.70
CA ALA A 56 -8.42 7.54 -2.47
C ALA A 56 -9.43 6.43 -2.19
N THR A 57 -10.73 6.65 -2.45
CA THR A 57 -11.76 5.62 -2.31
C THR A 57 -11.57 4.48 -3.29
N TYR A 58 -11.14 4.75 -4.53
CA TYR A 58 -10.79 3.68 -5.47
C TYR A 58 -9.55 2.89 -5.07
N SER A 59 -8.63 3.48 -4.31
CA SER A 59 -7.44 2.76 -3.83
C SER A 59 -7.80 1.56 -2.93
N PHE A 60 -8.99 1.54 -2.31
CA PHE A 60 -9.53 0.38 -1.59
C PHE A 60 -9.51 -0.89 -2.47
N LEU A 61 -9.82 -0.75 -3.77
CA LEU A 61 -9.83 -1.86 -4.74
C LEU A 61 -8.44 -2.47 -4.98
N VAL A 62 -7.38 -1.80 -4.54
CA VAL A 62 -6.01 -2.30 -4.65
C VAL A 62 -5.51 -2.78 -3.28
N PHE A 63 -5.74 -1.98 -2.23
CA PHE A 63 -5.23 -2.28 -0.88
C PHE A 63 -5.91 -3.49 -0.25
N PHE A 64 -7.24 -3.63 -0.35
CA PHE A 64 -7.95 -4.76 0.24
C PHE A 64 -7.55 -6.09 -0.42
N PRO A 65 -7.55 -6.21 -1.77
CA PRO A 65 -7.04 -7.41 -2.41
C PRO A 65 -5.57 -7.69 -2.08
N ARG A 66 -4.72 -6.66 -1.95
CA ARG A 66 -3.32 -6.84 -1.52
C ARG A 66 -3.22 -7.46 -0.13
N ILE A 67 -3.97 -6.94 0.84
CA ILE A 67 -3.97 -7.44 2.22
C ILE A 67 -4.55 -8.86 2.25
N ALA A 68 -5.70 -9.09 1.62
CA ALA A 68 -6.33 -10.40 1.53
C ALA A 68 -5.40 -11.43 0.86
N TRP A 69 -4.72 -11.05 -0.23
CA TRP A 69 -3.76 -11.89 -0.92
C TRP A 69 -2.61 -12.30 -0.01
N ARG A 70 -2.07 -11.33 0.75
CA ARG A 70 -0.97 -11.56 1.69
C ARG A 70 -1.37 -12.44 2.87
N VAL A 71 -2.61 -12.35 3.34
CA VAL A 71 -3.12 -13.22 4.41
C VAL A 71 -3.34 -14.64 3.86
N ALA A 72 -3.88 -14.76 2.64
CA ALA A 72 -4.14 -16.06 2.00
C ALA A 72 -2.87 -16.80 1.56
N HIS A 73 -1.78 -16.07 1.30
CA HIS A 73 -0.52 -16.64 0.85
C HIS A 73 0.58 -16.33 1.87
N THR A 74 1.02 -17.35 2.60
CA THR A 74 2.22 -17.23 3.45
C THR A 74 3.41 -16.87 2.57
N GLY A 75 3.82 -15.61 2.64
CA GLY A 75 4.91 -15.09 1.81
C GLY A 75 6.21 -15.90 1.99
N PRO A 76 7.09 -15.88 0.99
CA PRO A 76 8.33 -16.65 1.01
C PRO A 76 9.17 -16.34 2.25
N LEU A 77 9.51 -17.40 2.99
CA LEU A 77 10.41 -17.36 4.14
C LEU A 77 11.82 -17.08 3.62
N PHE A 78 12.18 -15.81 3.53
CA PHE A 78 13.53 -15.41 3.17
C PHE A 78 14.20 -14.76 4.37
N THR A 79 15.03 -15.54 5.02
CA THR A 79 15.86 -15.09 6.13
C THR A 79 17.24 -14.76 5.57
N ILE A 80 17.60 -13.48 5.56
CA ILE A 80 18.98 -13.07 5.36
C ILE A 80 19.58 -12.71 6.72
N LYS A 81 20.85 -13.04 6.93
CA LYS A 81 21.62 -12.48 8.04
C LYS A 81 21.70 -10.96 7.86
N GLN A 82 21.04 -10.25 8.76
CA GLN A 82 20.95 -8.79 8.74
C GLN A 82 21.43 -8.21 10.07
N PRO A 83 21.95 -6.97 10.09
CA PRO A 83 22.32 -6.31 11.34
C PRO A 83 21.15 -6.28 12.33
N ALA A 84 21.43 -6.35 13.63
CA ALA A 84 20.39 -6.39 14.66
C ALA A 84 19.41 -5.22 14.57
N PHE A 85 19.89 -4.01 14.25
CA PHE A 85 19.03 -2.84 14.07
C PHE A 85 18.02 -2.99 12.91
N VAL A 86 18.42 -3.64 11.81
CA VAL A 86 17.54 -3.90 10.65
C VAL A 86 16.48 -4.93 11.01
N ALA A 87 16.86 -5.96 11.80
CA ALA A 87 15.94 -7.00 12.23
C ALA A 87 14.78 -6.44 13.08
N TRP A 88 15.02 -5.36 13.84
CA TRP A 88 13.98 -4.68 14.62
C TRP A 88 13.27 -3.57 13.84
N ALA A 89 14.00 -2.79 13.02
CA ALA A 89 13.41 -1.68 12.27
C ALA A 89 12.47 -2.16 11.14
N ALA A 90 12.82 -3.24 10.43
CA ALA A 90 12.01 -3.71 9.31
C ALA A 90 10.55 -4.06 9.67
N PRO A 91 10.26 -4.85 10.73
CA PRO A 91 8.88 -5.11 11.13
C PRO A 91 8.19 -3.85 11.68
N LEU A 92 8.91 -2.97 12.38
CA LEU A 92 8.34 -1.72 12.89
C LEU A 92 7.88 -0.79 11.77
N VAL A 93 8.72 -0.57 10.75
CA VAL A 93 8.38 0.26 9.58
C VAL A 93 7.15 -0.31 8.87
N GLN A 94 7.07 -1.63 8.70
CA GLN A 94 5.89 -2.27 8.10
C GLN A 94 4.64 -2.10 8.97
N PHE A 95 4.77 -2.25 10.29
CA PHE A 95 3.66 -2.06 11.22
C PHE A 95 3.13 -0.63 11.18
N VAL A 96 4.01 0.38 11.22
CA VAL A 96 3.62 1.80 11.14
C VAL A 96 2.98 2.10 9.79
N MET A 97 3.54 1.59 8.69
CA MET A 97 2.96 1.77 7.36
C MET A 97 1.56 1.17 7.26
N LEU A 98 1.36 -0.07 7.74
CA LEU A 98 0.04 -0.72 7.73
C LEU A 98 -0.97 0.01 8.63
N SER A 99 -0.55 0.42 9.82
CA SER A 99 -1.39 1.19 10.75
C SER A 99 -1.79 2.53 10.15
N SER A 100 -0.87 3.19 9.45
CA SER A 100 -1.14 4.46 8.75
C SER A 100 -2.13 4.27 7.61
N ILE A 101 -2.05 3.18 6.82
CA ILE A 101 -3.04 2.88 5.77
C ILE A 101 -4.44 2.77 6.38
N VAL A 102 -4.57 2.01 7.46
CA VAL A 102 -5.86 1.82 8.15
C VAL A 102 -6.38 3.16 8.68
N ALA A 103 -5.52 3.95 9.34
CA ALA A 103 -5.89 5.26 9.85
C ALA A 103 -6.39 6.17 8.73
N LEU A 104 -5.69 6.26 7.59
CA LEU A 104 -6.08 7.10 6.45
C LEU A 104 -7.42 6.68 5.85
N PHE A 105 -7.68 5.38 5.74
CA PHE A 105 -8.96 4.85 5.23
C PHE A 105 -10.13 5.07 6.18
N VAL A 106 -9.87 5.29 7.46
CA VAL A 106 -10.91 5.64 8.43
C VAL A 106 -11.08 7.16 8.50
N THR A 107 -10.00 7.89 8.72
CA THR A 107 -10.05 9.34 8.98
C THR A 107 -10.45 10.14 7.74
N GLY A 108 -9.99 9.75 6.54
CA GLY A 108 -10.26 10.48 5.30
C GLY A 108 -11.76 10.55 4.96
N PRO A 109 -12.43 9.40 4.73
CA PRO A 109 -13.87 9.37 4.47
C PRO A 109 -14.70 10.01 5.58
N LEU A 110 -14.37 9.75 6.85
CA LEU A 110 -15.08 10.36 7.97
C LEU A 110 -14.91 11.89 7.99
N ALA A 111 -13.72 12.42 7.71
CA ALA A 111 -13.52 13.88 7.65
C ALA A 111 -14.36 14.52 6.54
N VAL A 112 -14.53 13.84 5.40
CA VAL A 112 -15.42 14.29 4.31
C VAL A 112 -16.89 14.24 4.73
N PHE A 113 -17.33 13.16 5.35
CA PHE A 113 -18.72 13.03 5.81
C PHE A 113 -19.08 14.03 6.91
N PHE A 114 -18.22 14.22 7.92
CA PHE A 114 -18.43 15.24 8.96
C PHE A 114 -18.25 16.68 8.45
N ALA A 115 -17.72 16.87 7.23
CA ALA A 115 -17.79 18.14 6.51
C ALA A 115 -19.16 18.40 5.87
N GLY A 116 -20.11 17.47 5.96
CA GLY A 116 -21.41 17.53 5.29
C GLY A 116 -21.29 17.34 3.78
N LYS A 117 -20.21 16.71 3.30
CA LYS A 117 -19.96 16.53 1.88
C LYS A 117 -20.09 15.06 1.49
N PRO A 118 -20.60 14.77 0.28
CA PRO A 118 -20.53 13.42 -0.27
C PRO A 118 -19.10 13.11 -0.72
N ILE A 119 -18.78 11.82 -0.86
CA ILE A 119 -17.59 11.38 -1.58
C ILE A 119 -17.99 11.16 -3.05
N ASP A 120 -17.44 11.96 -3.95
CA ASP A 120 -17.71 11.87 -5.38
C ASP A 120 -16.82 10.79 -6.03
N LEU A 121 -17.45 9.89 -6.79
CA LEU A 121 -16.82 8.79 -7.53
C LEU A 121 -17.04 8.96 -9.04
N PHE A 122 -17.14 10.21 -9.52
CA PHE A 122 -17.33 10.63 -10.91
C PHE A 122 -18.69 10.27 -11.52
N LEU A 123 -19.10 9.00 -11.41
CA LEU A 123 -20.37 8.48 -11.96
C LEU A 123 -21.51 8.50 -10.93
N PHE A 124 -21.16 8.43 -9.65
CA PHE A 124 -22.09 8.47 -8.53
C PHE A 124 -21.38 9.04 -7.31
N ALA A 125 -22.15 9.38 -6.28
CA ALA A 125 -21.60 9.88 -5.03
C ALA A 125 -22.10 9.04 -3.86
N ILE A 126 -21.22 8.82 -2.88
CA ILE A 126 -21.60 8.22 -1.60
C ILE A 126 -22.09 9.37 -0.70
N PRO A 127 -23.40 9.42 -0.36
CA PRO A 127 -23.93 10.48 0.48
C PRO A 127 -23.35 10.39 1.90
N SER A 128 -23.23 11.54 2.57
CA SER A 128 -22.83 11.54 3.97
C SER A 128 -23.89 10.81 4.82
N PRO A 129 -23.52 9.77 5.58
CA PRO A 129 -24.44 9.08 6.47
C PRO A 129 -24.62 9.80 7.82
N VAL A 130 -23.92 10.91 8.04
CA VAL A 130 -23.90 11.66 9.31
C VAL A 130 -24.16 13.14 9.09
N GLU A 131 -24.66 13.80 10.14
CA GLU A 131 -24.76 15.26 10.17
C GLU A 131 -23.38 15.91 10.25
N ALA A 132 -23.27 17.10 9.68
CA ALA A 132 -22.02 17.85 9.68
C ALA A 132 -21.63 18.26 11.11
N ASN A 133 -20.38 18.01 11.49
CA ASN A 133 -19.84 18.41 12.78
C ASN A 133 -18.41 18.94 12.61
N ARG A 134 -18.25 20.24 12.80
CA ARG A 134 -16.98 20.93 12.58
C ARG A 134 -15.89 20.48 13.56
N ALA A 135 -16.24 20.21 14.81
CA ALA A 135 -15.28 19.79 15.82
C ALA A 135 -14.73 18.39 15.49
N VAL A 136 -15.62 17.44 15.17
CA VAL A 136 -15.23 16.07 14.79
C VAL A 136 -14.43 16.10 13.48
N ARG A 137 -14.86 16.87 12.48
CA ARG A 137 -14.11 17.07 11.23
C ARG A 137 -12.69 17.55 11.49
N SER A 138 -12.50 18.53 12.38
CA SER A 138 -11.18 19.08 12.68
C SER A 138 -10.25 18.00 13.23
N VAL A 139 -10.72 17.26 14.24
CA VAL A 139 -9.95 16.16 14.85
C VAL A 139 -9.60 15.09 13.82
N LEU A 140 -10.55 14.71 12.96
CA LEU A 140 -10.30 13.73 11.89
C LEU A 140 -9.30 14.24 10.86
N GLY A 141 -9.35 15.53 10.53
CA GLY A 141 -8.37 16.19 9.66
C GLY A 141 -6.96 16.13 10.24
N ASP A 142 -6.81 16.51 11.51
CA ASP A 142 -5.52 16.45 12.21
C ASP A 142 -5.00 15.00 12.23
N LEU A 143 -5.82 14.04 12.66
CA LEU A 143 -5.44 12.61 12.68
C LEU A 143 -5.07 12.09 11.28
N HIS A 144 -5.75 12.56 10.23
CA HIS A 144 -5.41 12.22 8.85
C HIS A 144 -4.03 12.74 8.48
N GLU A 145 -3.72 13.99 8.80
CA GLU A 145 -2.41 14.60 8.54
C GLU A 145 -1.28 13.88 9.31
N TRP A 146 -1.49 13.57 10.59
CA TRP A 146 -0.54 12.75 11.36
C TRP A 146 -0.30 11.38 10.71
N ALA A 147 -1.35 10.73 10.21
CA ALA A 147 -1.23 9.45 9.52
C ALA A 147 -0.51 9.58 8.17
N VAL A 148 -0.69 10.68 7.42
CA VAL A 148 0.05 10.97 6.19
C VAL A 148 1.54 11.12 6.51
N ASN A 149 1.89 11.91 7.53
CA ASN A 149 3.29 12.11 7.91
C ASN A 149 3.98 10.81 8.34
N ALA A 150 3.30 9.99 9.15
CA ALA A 150 3.79 8.67 9.53
C ALA A 150 3.94 7.73 8.31
N MET A 151 3.01 7.79 7.37
CA MET A 151 3.09 7.04 6.11
C MET A 151 4.32 7.44 5.29
N LEU A 152 4.54 8.74 5.07
CA LEU A 152 5.65 9.24 4.27
C LEU A 152 7.00 8.81 4.84
N VAL A 153 7.20 9.03 6.14
CA VAL A 153 8.43 8.61 6.83
C VAL A 153 8.62 7.09 6.67
N SER A 154 7.56 6.31 6.87
CA SER A 154 7.63 4.85 6.73
C SER A 154 7.94 4.41 5.30
N VAL A 155 7.38 5.07 4.28
CA VAL A 155 7.67 4.80 2.86
C VAL A 155 9.12 5.12 2.54
N LEU A 156 9.64 6.25 3.00
CA LEU A 156 11.06 6.62 2.82
C LEU A 156 11.98 5.60 3.50
N MET A 157 11.67 5.19 4.73
CA MET A 157 12.41 4.14 5.43
C MET A 157 12.30 2.79 4.73
N HIS A 158 11.15 2.45 4.15
CA HIS A 158 10.93 1.23 3.39
C HIS A 158 11.82 1.18 2.13
N ILE A 159 11.81 2.25 1.35
CA ILE A 159 12.66 2.40 0.16
C ILE A 159 14.14 2.40 0.57
N GLY A 160 14.49 3.14 1.62
CA GLY A 160 15.85 3.19 2.19
C GLY A 160 16.33 1.82 2.65
N GLY A 161 15.48 1.00 3.26
CA GLY A 161 15.80 -0.37 3.64
C GLY A 161 16.05 -1.27 2.42
N ALA A 162 15.22 -1.16 1.38
CA ALA A 162 15.43 -1.88 0.13
C ALA A 162 16.75 -1.48 -0.55
N ALA A 163 17.06 -0.19 -0.59
CA ALA A 163 18.31 0.36 -1.11
C ALA A 163 19.52 -0.09 -0.27
N PHE A 164 19.43 -0.03 1.06
CA PHE A 164 20.47 -0.51 1.97
C PHE A 164 20.83 -1.98 1.70
N HIS A 165 19.81 -2.83 1.54
CA HIS A 165 20.03 -4.22 1.18
C HIS A 165 20.66 -4.40 -0.20
N ALA A 166 20.23 -3.62 -1.20
CA ALA A 166 20.85 -3.65 -2.53
C ALA A 166 22.34 -3.24 -2.47
N MET A 167 22.67 -2.17 -1.74
CA MET A 167 24.04 -1.67 -1.56
C MET A 167 24.95 -2.68 -0.84
N ARG A 168 24.39 -3.53 0.03
CA ARG A 168 25.12 -4.64 0.68
C ARG A 168 25.21 -5.91 -0.18
N GLY A 169 24.83 -5.83 -1.46
CA GLY A 169 24.88 -6.96 -2.40
C GLY A 169 23.68 -7.90 -2.32
N HIS A 170 22.69 -7.62 -1.45
CA HIS A 170 21.48 -8.45 -1.29
C HIS A 170 20.39 -8.08 -2.30
N TRP A 171 20.73 -8.03 -3.59
CA TRP A 171 19.82 -7.70 -4.70
C TRP A 171 18.59 -8.60 -4.79
N GLY A 172 18.64 -9.80 -4.21
CA GLY A 172 17.50 -10.69 -4.09
C GLY A 172 16.31 -10.05 -3.37
N ILE A 173 16.52 -9.07 -2.48
CA ILE A 173 15.43 -8.37 -1.81
C ILE A 173 14.61 -7.55 -2.80
N VAL A 174 15.27 -6.75 -3.64
CA VAL A 174 14.62 -5.88 -4.62
C VAL A 174 14.07 -6.69 -5.79
N LYS A 175 14.83 -7.66 -6.31
CA LYS A 175 14.42 -8.50 -7.45
C LYS A 175 13.10 -9.23 -7.23
N ARG A 176 12.77 -9.59 -5.98
CA ARG A 176 11.50 -10.25 -5.61
C ARG A 176 10.26 -9.38 -5.83
N MET A 177 10.43 -8.06 -5.93
CA MET A 177 9.36 -7.13 -6.29
C MET A 177 9.42 -6.74 -7.76
N ILE A 178 10.35 -7.26 -8.57
CA ILE A 178 10.47 -6.93 -10.00
C ILE A 178 10.13 -8.15 -10.86
N ILE A 179 10.57 -9.34 -10.45
CA ILE A 179 10.48 -10.57 -11.24
C ILE A 179 9.85 -11.67 -10.39
N ALA A 180 8.77 -12.27 -10.91
CA ALA A 180 8.13 -13.41 -10.28
C ALA A 180 9.03 -14.66 -10.36
N VAL A 181 9.09 -15.44 -9.28
CA VAL A 181 9.86 -16.70 -9.28
C VAL A 181 9.14 -17.73 -10.15
N PRO A 182 9.81 -18.40 -11.11
CA PRO A 182 9.16 -19.39 -11.97
C PRO A 182 8.52 -20.52 -11.17
N ALA A 183 7.32 -20.95 -11.59
CA ALA A 183 6.65 -22.10 -10.97
C ALA A 183 7.51 -23.36 -11.18
N GLN A 184 7.82 -24.08 -10.10
CA GLN A 184 8.54 -25.36 -10.22
C GLN A 184 7.66 -26.37 -10.98
N LYS A 185 8.19 -26.94 -12.06
CA LYS A 185 7.61 -28.15 -12.66
C LYS A 185 7.60 -29.24 -11.59
N LYS A 186 6.42 -29.80 -11.25
CA LYS A 186 6.35 -31.02 -10.43
C LYS A 186 7.22 -32.08 -11.13
N ARG A 187 8.32 -32.49 -10.50
CA ARG A 187 9.12 -33.61 -11.00
C ARG A 187 8.26 -34.87 -10.93
N PRO A 188 8.12 -35.67 -12.00
CA PRO A 188 7.43 -36.94 -11.89
C PRO A 188 8.12 -37.79 -10.81
N PRO A 189 7.36 -38.59 -10.04
CA PRO A 189 7.95 -39.44 -9.02
C PRO A 189 9.03 -40.31 -9.66
N GLN A 190 10.27 -40.21 -9.15
CA GLN A 190 11.35 -41.09 -9.57
C GLN A 190 10.91 -42.52 -9.24
N ARG A 191 10.65 -43.32 -10.27
CA ARG A 191 10.48 -44.77 -10.10
C ARG A 191 11.78 -45.27 -9.48
N ARG A 192 11.71 -45.84 -8.28
CA ARG A 192 12.86 -46.52 -7.69
C ARG A 192 13.25 -47.68 -8.61
N PRO A 193 14.53 -47.91 -8.90
CA PRO A 193 14.95 -49.16 -9.53
C PRO A 193 14.53 -50.32 -8.62
N SER A 194 13.90 -51.33 -9.23
CA SER A 194 13.55 -52.62 -8.61
C SER A 194 14.80 -53.41 -8.26
#